data_AF-A0A2V9URP0-F1
#
_entry.id   AF-A0A2V9URP0-F1
#
_cell.length_a   1.000
_cell.length_b   1.000
_cell.length_c   1.000
_cell.angle_alpha   90.00
_cell.angle_beta   90.00
_cell.angle_gamma   90.00
#
_symmetry.space_group_name_H-M   'P 1'
#
loop_
_entity.id
_entity.type
_entity.pdbx_description
1 polymer ?
#
loop_
_entity_poly.entity_id
_entity_poly.type
_entity_poly.pdbx_seq_one_letter_code
_entity_poly.pdbx_strand_id
1 'polypeptide(L)' 'MPKSKKSRKQKAPDKRTVKELNPLRPGMPALDSIRAVEDFVSPQKVHYKILKTTETDAYDPAPPKKKTRLGNRNRSH' A
#
# COMPACT_ATOMS: atom_id res chain seq x y z
N MET A 1 7.95 -19.26 -55.92
CA MET A 1 7.12 -18.30 -55.15
C MET A 1 7.61 -18.24 -53.70
N PRO A 2 8.05 -17.08 -53.17
CA PRO A 2 8.49 -17.00 -51.77
C PRO A 2 7.29 -16.75 -50.84
N LYS A 3 7.19 -17.54 -49.77
CA LYS A 3 6.14 -17.41 -48.75
C LYS A 3 6.43 -16.21 -47.83
N SER A 4 5.45 -15.31 -47.67
CA SER A 4 5.58 -14.14 -46.80
C SER A 4 5.61 -14.55 -45.32
N LYS A 5 6.70 -14.23 -44.64
CA LYS A 5 6.82 -14.38 -43.18
C LYS A 5 6.02 -13.24 -42.52
N LYS A 6 4.84 -13.56 -41.98
CA LYS A 6 4.05 -12.63 -41.15
C LYS A 6 4.86 -12.24 -39.92
N SER A 7 5.32 -11.00 -39.87
CA SER A 7 5.97 -10.41 -38.70
C SER A 7 4.96 -10.29 -37.57
N ARG A 8 5.10 -11.15 -36.55
CA ARG A 8 4.35 -11.07 -35.31
C ARG A 8 4.80 -9.79 -34.58
N LYS A 9 4.04 -8.71 -34.72
CA LYS A 9 4.23 -7.48 -33.93
C LYS A 9 4.23 -7.86 -32.45
N GLN A 10 5.40 -7.80 -31.82
CA GLN A 10 5.55 -7.92 -30.39
C GLN A 10 4.85 -6.70 -29.76
N LYS A 11 3.72 -6.93 -29.10
CA LYS A 11 3.08 -5.89 -28.27
C LYS A 11 4.08 -5.50 -27.19
N ALA A 12 4.40 -4.21 -27.11
CA ALA A 12 5.26 -3.65 -26.08
C ALA A 12 4.76 -4.03 -24.68
N PRO A 13 5.64 -4.21 -23.68
CA PRO A 13 5.23 -4.47 -22.31
C PRO A 13 4.40 -3.28 -21.83
N ASP A 14 3.17 -3.59 -21.40
CA ASP A 14 2.24 -2.64 -20.83
C ASP A 14 2.92 -1.95 -19.65
N LYS A 15 3.18 -0.64 -19.78
CA LYS A 15 3.61 0.19 -18.65
C LYS A 15 2.43 0.16 -17.68
N ARG A 16 2.45 -0.75 -16.71
CA ARG A 16 1.49 -0.80 -15.61
C ARG A 16 1.65 0.48 -14.80
N THR A 17 1.07 1.57 -15.30
CA THR A 17 0.72 2.74 -14.49
C THR A 17 -0.01 2.18 -13.29
N VAL A 18 0.51 2.47 -12.10
CA VAL A 18 -0.10 2.07 -10.84
C VAL A 18 -1.55 2.53 -10.89
N LYS A 19 -2.48 1.60 -11.17
CA LYS A 19 -3.89 1.93 -11.30
C LYS A 19 -4.31 2.66 -10.04
N GLU A 20 -5.13 3.70 -10.20
CA GLU A 20 -5.76 4.38 -9.08
C GLU A 20 -6.37 3.34 -8.13
N LEU A 21 -6.28 3.61 -6.83
CA LEU A 21 -6.79 2.70 -5.82
C LEU A 21 -8.29 2.54 -6.05
N ASN A 22 -8.76 1.32 -6.34
CA ASN A 22 -10.19 1.06 -6.47
C ASN A 22 -10.73 0.52 -5.14
N PRO A 23 -11.40 1.34 -4.32
CA PRO A 23 -11.86 0.93 -3.00
C PRO A 23 -13.03 -0.06 -3.03
N LEU A 24 -13.73 -0.19 -4.16
CA LEU A 24 -14.86 -1.12 -4.33
C LEU A 24 -14.43 -2.51 -4.79
N ARG A 25 -13.11 -2.75 -4.89
CA ARG A 25 -12.60 -4.05 -5.32
C ARG A 25 -12.84 -5.11 -4.22
N PRO A 26 -13.26 -6.33 -4.58
CA PRO A 26 -13.32 -7.43 -3.61
C PRO A 26 -11.98 -7.66 -2.90
N GLY A 27 -12.05 -7.82 -1.57
CA GLY A 27 -10.86 -7.99 -0.71
C GLY A 27 -10.13 -6.68 -0.39
N MET A 28 -10.72 -5.52 -0.69
CA MET A 28 -10.18 -4.24 -0.24
C MET A 28 -10.75 -3.88 1.13
N PRO A 29 -9.93 -3.35 2.06
CA PRO A 29 -10.43 -2.85 3.32
C PRO A 29 -11.40 -1.69 3.10
N ALA A 30 -12.27 -1.46 4.09
CA ALA A 30 -13.18 -0.32 4.07
C ALA A 30 -12.37 1.00 4.02
N LEU A 31 -12.91 2.00 3.31
CA LEU A 31 -12.22 3.27 3.06
C LEU A 31 -11.85 4.02 4.34
N ASP A 32 -12.74 3.99 5.32
CA ASP A 32 -12.59 4.57 6.65
C ASP A 32 -11.54 3.85 7.50
N SER A 33 -11.27 2.57 7.22
CA SER A 33 -10.19 1.83 7.87
C SER A 33 -8.80 2.21 7.34
N ILE A 34 -8.68 2.80 6.16
CA ILE A 34 -7.37 3.14 5.55
C ILE A 34 -6.83 4.44 6.15
N ARG A 35 -5.69 4.33 6.86
CA ARG A 35 -4.99 5.48 7.46
C ARG A 35 -3.97 6.12 6.53
N ALA A 36 -3.29 5.31 5.73
CA ALA A 36 -2.25 5.79 4.82
C ALA A 36 -2.03 4.84 3.65
N VAL A 37 -1.51 5.38 2.55
CA VAL A 37 -1.08 4.65 1.36
C VAL A 37 0.37 5.01 1.09
N GLU A 38 1.25 4.02 1.03
CA GLU A 38 2.68 4.21 0.78
C GLU A 38 3.10 3.55 -0.51
N ASP A 39 3.84 4.28 -1.35
CA ASP A 39 4.42 3.71 -2.56
C ASP A 39 5.65 2.87 -2.19
N PHE A 40 5.68 1.64 -2.70
CA PHE A 40 6.78 0.70 -2.50
C PHE A 40 7.26 0.15 -3.84
N VAL A 41 8.57 0.20 -4.06
CA VAL A 41 9.20 -0.42 -5.23
C VAL A 41 9.97 -1.64 -4.77
N SER A 42 9.59 -2.82 -5.26
CA SER A 42 10.31 -4.05 -4.91
C SER A 42 11.71 -4.08 -5.54
N PRO A 43 12.63 -4.92 -5.03
CA PRO A 43 13.93 -5.14 -5.65
C PRO A 43 13.87 -5.56 -7.13
N GLN A 44 12.75 -6.17 -7.54
CA GLN A 44 12.47 -6.57 -8.92
C GLN A 44 11.90 -5.43 -9.78
N LYS A 45 11.92 -4.19 -9.28
CA LYS A 45 11.40 -2.97 -9.92
C LYS A 45 9.89 -3.01 -10.20
N VAL A 46 9.14 -3.71 -9.35
CA VAL A 46 7.66 -3.72 -9.42
C VAL A 46 7.12 -2.71 -8.42
N HIS A 47 6.21 -1.85 -8.88
CA HIS A 47 5.56 -0.84 -8.05
C HIS A 47 4.33 -1.42 -7.35
N TYR A 48 4.25 -1.20 -6.04
CA TYR A 48 3.15 -1.59 -5.17
C TYR A 48 2.69 -0.37 -4.35
N LYS A 49 1.47 -0.46 -3.85
CA LYS A 49 0.92 0.45 -2.85
C LYS A 49 0.66 -0.35 -1.58
N ILE A 50 1.29 0.03 -0.49
CA ILE A 50 1.08 -0.55 0.84
C ILE A 50 -0.04 0.23 1.51
N LEU A 51 -1.11 -0.46 1.89
CA LEU A 51 -2.22 0.11 2.64
C LEU A 51 -1.97 -0.08 4.14
N LYS A 52 -1.92 1.01 4.89
CA LYS A 52 -1.90 0.98 6.36
C LYS A 52 -3.32 1.15 6.87
N THR A 53 -3.82 0.18 7.63
CA THR A 53 -5.19 0.15 8.15
C THR A 53 -5.25 0.39 9.66
N THR A 54 -6.45 0.62 10.18
CA THR A 54 -6.78 0.66 11.62
C THR A 54 -6.89 -0.74 12.25
N GLU A 55 -7.09 -1.77 11.42
CA GLU A 55 -7.25 -3.16 11.84
C GLU A 55 -5.92 -3.68 12.42
N THR A 56 -6.00 -4.39 13.53
CA THR A 56 -4.85 -5.03 14.19
C THR A 56 -5.04 -6.54 14.15
N ASP A 57 -4.01 -7.28 13.74
CA ASP A 57 -4.00 -8.74 13.84
C ASP A 57 -3.77 -9.15 15.31
N ALA A 58 -4.33 -10.28 15.73
CA ALA A 58 -4.08 -10.88 17.04
C ALA A 58 -2.59 -11.27 17.22
N TYR A 59 -1.88 -11.49 16.12
CA TYR A 59 -0.45 -11.81 16.12
C TYR A 59 0.46 -10.57 16.00
N ASP A 60 -0.10 -9.37 15.84
CA ASP A 60 0.69 -8.16 15.78
C ASP A 60 1.28 -7.84 17.17
N PRO A 61 2.57 -7.47 17.25
CA PRO A 61 3.16 -7.04 18.52
C PRO A 61 2.46 -5.77 19.01
N ALA A 62 2.17 -5.72 20.32
CA ALA A 62 1.54 -4.56 20.92
C ALA A 62 2.36 -3.28 20.62
N PRO A 63 1.72 -2.20 20.16
CA PRO A 63 2.43 -0.97 19.86
C PRO A 63 3.12 -0.44 21.12
N PRO A 64 4.33 0.16 21.00
CA PRO A 64 5.05 0.69 22.15
C PRO A 64 4.19 1.74 22.86
N LYS A 65 4.01 1.56 24.17
CA LYS A 65 3.28 2.52 25.01
C LYS A 65 4.00 3.87 24.91
N LYS A 66 3.35 4.87 24.28
CA LYS A 66 3.85 6.25 24.33
C LYS A 66 3.90 6.66 25.79
N LYS A 67 5.08 6.95 26.33
CA LYS A 67 5.23 7.56 27.66
C LYS A 67 4.54 8.92 27.61
N THR A 68 3.29 9.00 28.03
CA THR A 68 2.66 10.27 28.33
C THR A 68 3.45 10.87 29.48
N ARG A 69 4.26 11.90 29.20
CA ARG A 69 4.81 12.78 30.24
C ARG A 69 3.62 13.55 30.81
N LEU A 70 2.87 12.91 31.71
CA LEU A 70 1.89 13.60 32.55
C LEU A 70 2.69 14.46 33.52
N GLY A 71 3.06 15.66 33.06
CA GLY A 71 3.77 16.63 33.88
C GLY A 71 2.88 17.01 35.06
N ASN A 72 3.37 16.71 36.26
CA ASN A 72 2.88 17.22 37.53
C ASN A 72 2.63 18.74 37.41
N ARG A 73 1.36 19.13 37.34
CA ARG A 73 0.97 20.52 37.57
C ARG A 73 0.82 20.68 39.08
N ASN A 74 1.95 20.95 39.75
CA ASN A 74 1.97 21.42 41.12
C ASN A 74 1.15 22.72 41.16
N ARG A 75 -0.04 22.67 41.75
CA ARG A 75 -0.87 23.84 42.01
C ARG A 75 -0.66 24.19 43.49
N SER A 76 0.31 25.05 43.77
CA SER A 76 0.55 25.64 45.08
C SER A 76 -0.45 26.77 45.32
N HIS A 77 -1.23 26.64 46.39
CA HIS A 77 -1.91 27.73 47.09
C HIS A 77 -1.47 27.70 48.54
#